data_AF-A0A6C0KGG9-F1
#
_entry.id   AF-A0A6C0KGG9-F1
#
_cell.length_a   1.000
_cell.length_b   1.000
_cell.length_c   1.000
_cell.angle_alpha   90.00
_cell.angle_beta   90.00
_cell.angle_gamma   90.00
#
_symmetry.space_group_name_H-M   'P 1'
#
loop_
_entity.id
_entity.type
_entity.pdbx_description
1 polymer ?
#
loop_
_entity_poly.entity_id
_entity_poly.type
_entity_poly.pdbx_seq_one_letter_code
_entity_poly.pdbx_strand_id
1 'polypeptide(L)'
;MNYEKREIWDNDNANDNANDNNNDNANDNANDDANDNANANDDELNNIIDSLSLFFQSDLFFNINLFKRIVAYDHSVLNYRDSDDNTILMIICSRLHIKDSDKMNLISYILDMSPKTINMTNYKGETALHICCRLKIGLDIIKLLYSKGMRGLYFYGYFSKLNMNIVNKLGETPLLLLCKNFKNDFLVFNTFKMYNSEIIPMFNHYIELIKFLIYYGADTHFRDSEGSLFYDYVPPHYKIFFVDPKIIAVKKIQIAWRECRYNPNYTICKRWLERSYELLNS
;
A
#
# COMPACT_ATOMS: atom_id res chain seq x y z
N MET A 1 43.81 -43.89 -15.58
CA MET A 1 44.95 -44.76 -15.24
C MET A 1 46.21 -44.05 -15.71
N ASN A 2 47.14 -43.82 -14.78
CA ASN A 2 48.53 -43.35 -14.95
C ASN A 2 48.74 -41.95 -15.53
N TYR A 3 49.81 -41.23 -15.22
CA TYR A 3 50.65 -41.01 -14.03
C TYR A 3 51.56 -39.83 -14.47
N GLU A 4 51.83 -38.93 -13.54
CA GLU A 4 52.84 -37.85 -13.49
C GLU A 4 54.08 -37.93 -14.41
N LYS A 5 54.61 -36.76 -14.84
CA LYS A 5 55.92 -36.15 -14.45
C LYS A 5 56.26 -34.95 -15.37
N ARG A 6 56.52 -33.74 -14.84
CA ARG A 6 57.84 -33.15 -14.45
C ARG A 6 58.86 -33.18 -15.59
N GLU A 7 59.69 -32.20 -15.89
CA GLU A 7 60.12 -30.88 -15.38
C GLU A 7 61.05 -30.36 -16.50
N ILE A 8 61.46 -29.08 -16.49
CA ILE A 8 62.85 -28.61 -16.66
C ILE A 8 62.81 -27.09 -16.81
N TRP A 9 63.47 -26.44 -15.86
CA TRP A 9 63.90 -25.05 -15.91
C TRP A 9 65.24 -24.93 -16.66
N ASP A 10 65.51 -23.68 -17.05
CA ASP A 10 66.81 -23.01 -17.09
C ASP A 10 67.22 -22.39 -18.42
N ASN A 11 67.59 -21.11 -18.23
CA ASN A 11 68.66 -20.34 -18.85
C ASN A 11 68.27 -19.22 -19.82
N ASP A 12 68.34 -18.03 -19.25
CA ASP A 12 69.38 -17.05 -19.54
C ASP A 12 69.58 -16.69 -21.01
N ASN A 13 69.07 -15.51 -21.35
CA ASN A 13 69.90 -14.59 -22.11
C ASN A 13 69.60 -13.16 -21.69
N ALA A 14 70.48 -12.65 -20.84
CA ALA A 14 70.77 -11.23 -20.76
C ALA A 14 71.21 -10.74 -22.14
N ASN A 15 70.59 -9.68 -22.63
CA ASN A 15 71.29 -8.78 -23.52
C ASN A 15 70.87 -7.36 -23.19
N ASP A 16 71.79 -6.68 -22.51
CA ASP A 16 71.81 -5.24 -22.32
C ASP A 16 71.73 -4.54 -23.68
N ASN A 17 70.80 -3.60 -23.81
CA ASN A 17 71.09 -2.43 -24.62
C ASN A 17 70.35 -1.23 -24.05
N ALA A 18 71.12 -0.43 -23.32
CA ALA A 18 70.79 0.93 -22.97
C ALA A 18 70.48 1.71 -24.25
N ASN A 19 69.31 2.34 -24.29
CA ASN A 19 69.15 3.55 -25.07
C ASN A 19 68.23 4.48 -24.29
N ASP A 20 68.87 5.39 -23.56
CA ASP A 20 68.27 6.59 -23.02
C ASP A 20 67.51 7.32 -24.11
N ASN A 21 66.23 7.55 -23.89
CA ASN A 21 65.58 8.74 -24.42
C ASN A 21 64.51 9.18 -23.43
N ASN A 22 64.85 10.27 -22.74
CA ASN A 22 63.95 11.18 -22.07
C ASN A 22 62.64 11.31 -22.83
N ASN A 23 61.54 10.93 -22.18
CA ASN A 23 60.30 11.63 -22.40
C ASN A 23 59.57 11.71 -21.06
N ASP A 24 59.79 12.83 -20.39
CA ASP A 24 58.92 13.36 -19.35
C ASP A 24 57.48 13.29 -19.85
N ASN A 25 56.70 12.35 -19.31
CA ASN A 25 55.26 12.41 -19.40
C ASN A 25 54.70 12.12 -18.02
N ALA A 26 54.49 13.21 -17.29
CA ALA A 26 53.71 13.26 -16.07
C ALA A 26 52.36 12.56 -16.30
N ASN A 27 52.19 11.38 -15.72
CA ASN A 27 50.90 10.70 -15.70
C ASN A 27 50.69 9.83 -14.46
N ASP A 28 51.20 10.27 -13.31
CA ASP A 28 51.10 9.57 -12.03
C ASP A 28 50.18 10.27 -11.01
N ASN A 29 49.29 11.20 -11.40
CA ASN A 29 48.38 11.86 -10.43
C ASN A 29 47.04 12.32 -11.05
N ALA A 30 46.25 11.40 -11.60
CA ALA A 30 44.87 11.70 -11.98
C ALA A 30 43.87 10.54 -11.77
N ASN A 31 44.32 9.38 -11.25
CA ASN A 31 43.45 8.21 -11.06
C ASN A 31 43.07 7.92 -9.59
N ASP A 32 43.64 8.61 -8.61
CA ASP A 32 43.25 8.43 -7.20
C ASP A 32 41.99 9.24 -6.85
N ASP A 33 41.83 10.46 -7.39
CA ASP A 33 40.66 11.32 -7.10
C ASP A 33 39.35 10.83 -7.76
N ALA A 34 39.43 10.03 -8.83
CA ALA A 34 38.25 9.47 -9.50
C ALA A 34 37.70 8.23 -8.78
N ASN A 35 38.56 7.51 -8.05
CA ASN A 35 38.20 6.29 -7.33
C ASN A 35 37.60 6.62 -5.94
N ASP A 36 38.08 7.69 -5.31
CA ASP A 36 37.52 8.19 -4.04
C ASP A 36 36.08 8.73 -4.20
N ASN A 37 35.76 9.30 -5.37
CA ASN A 37 34.42 9.83 -5.65
C ASN A 37 33.40 8.74 -6.06
N ALA A 38 33.89 7.61 -6.60
CA ALA A 38 33.05 6.42 -6.85
C ALA A 38 32.74 5.70 -5.53
N ASN A 39 33.73 5.51 -4.67
CA ASN A 39 33.57 4.88 -3.36
C ASN A 39 32.70 5.71 -2.40
N ALA A 40 32.79 7.04 -2.42
CA ALA A 40 31.95 7.92 -1.59
C ALA A 40 30.45 7.81 -1.95
N ASN A 41 30.12 7.64 -3.23
CA ASN A 41 28.73 7.45 -3.68
C ASN A 41 28.20 6.06 -3.32
N ASP A 42 29.04 5.03 -3.39
CA ASP A 42 28.66 3.66 -3.03
C ASP A 42 28.52 3.49 -1.51
N ASP A 43 29.34 4.18 -0.70
CA ASP A 43 29.19 4.22 0.76
C ASP A 43 27.96 5.04 1.18
N GLU A 44 27.65 6.15 0.52
CA GLU A 44 26.41 6.90 0.77
C GLU A 44 25.18 6.06 0.37
N LEU A 45 25.27 5.29 -0.71
CA LEU A 45 24.23 4.36 -1.16
C LEU A 45 24.04 3.17 -0.22
N ASN A 46 25.12 2.54 0.24
CA ASN A 46 25.06 1.45 1.23
C ASN A 46 24.47 1.94 2.55
N ASN A 47 24.85 3.15 2.99
CA ASN A 47 24.22 3.80 4.14
C ASN A 47 22.73 4.10 3.91
N ILE A 48 22.32 4.45 2.68
CA ILE A 48 20.91 4.66 2.31
C ILE A 48 20.11 3.33 2.29
N ILE A 49 20.70 2.25 1.80
CA ILE A 49 20.05 0.92 1.74
C ILE A 49 19.95 0.31 3.14
N ASP A 50 20.99 0.41 3.97
CA ASP A 50 20.94 0.05 5.39
C ASP A 50 19.92 0.94 6.13
N SER A 51 19.82 2.22 5.73
CA SER A 51 18.78 3.12 6.22
C SER A 51 17.38 2.70 5.77
N LEU A 52 17.17 2.01 4.64
CA LEU A 52 15.85 1.49 4.25
C LEU A 52 15.42 0.32 5.13
N SER A 53 16.34 -0.60 5.41
CA SER A 53 16.10 -1.67 6.39
C SER A 53 15.79 -1.05 7.75
N LEU A 54 16.59 -0.08 8.21
CA LEU A 54 16.35 0.65 9.45
C LEU A 54 15.06 1.49 9.43
N PHE A 55 14.68 2.06 8.29
CA PHE A 55 13.48 2.88 8.11
C PHE A 55 12.22 2.04 8.22
N PHE A 56 12.25 0.81 7.70
CA PHE A 56 11.13 -0.13 7.83
C PHE A 56 11.21 -1.00 9.09
N GLN A 57 12.35 -1.14 9.76
CA GLN A 57 12.49 -1.94 10.98
C GLN A 57 12.41 -1.12 12.27
N SER A 58 12.82 0.15 12.27
CA SER A 58 12.80 0.97 13.47
C SER A 58 11.44 1.65 13.65
N ASP A 59 10.85 1.47 14.84
CA ASP A 59 9.70 2.25 15.31
C ASP A 59 10.08 3.71 15.67
N LEU A 60 11.36 4.08 15.51
CA LEU A 60 11.97 5.18 16.24
C LEU A 60 12.15 6.48 15.46
N PHE A 61 12.16 6.49 14.11
CA PHE A 61 12.24 7.77 13.40
C PHE A 61 11.74 7.68 11.95
N PHE A 62 10.42 7.82 11.77
CA PHE A 62 9.85 7.90 10.43
C PHE A 62 10.08 9.30 9.83
N ASN A 63 11.10 9.46 8.97
CA ASN A 63 11.41 10.73 8.30
C ASN A 63 10.91 10.75 6.85
N ILE A 64 9.83 11.50 6.58
CA ILE A 64 9.22 11.62 5.24
C ILE A 64 10.20 12.17 4.21
N ASN A 65 11.02 13.14 4.57
CA ASN A 65 11.94 13.79 3.64
C ASN A 65 13.06 12.82 3.23
N LEU A 66 13.55 12.02 4.18
CA LEU A 66 14.48 10.94 3.88
C LEU A 66 13.84 9.93 2.93
N PHE A 67 12.62 9.46 3.21
CA PHE A 67 11.91 8.54 2.31
C PHE A 67 11.78 9.08 0.88
N LYS A 68 11.37 10.36 0.74
CA LYS A 68 11.24 11.00 -0.57
C LYS A 68 12.57 11.09 -1.31
N ARG A 69 13.68 11.38 -0.61
CA ARG A 69 15.03 11.39 -1.19
C ARG A 69 15.42 9.99 -1.67
N ILE A 70 15.14 8.97 -0.87
CA ILE A 70 15.45 7.58 -1.22
C ILE A 70 14.65 7.15 -2.45
N VAL A 71 13.35 7.43 -2.49
CA VAL A 71 12.50 7.11 -3.66
C VAL A 71 12.92 7.89 -4.91
N ALA A 72 13.42 9.12 -4.76
CA ALA A 72 13.94 9.91 -5.88
C ALA A 72 15.27 9.38 -6.42
N TYR A 73 16.07 8.73 -5.57
CA TYR A 73 17.31 8.07 -5.96
C TYR A 73 17.05 6.71 -6.59
N ASP A 74 16.26 5.86 -5.91
CA ASP A 74 15.87 4.53 -6.37
C ASP A 74 14.36 4.30 -6.26
N HIS A 75 13.69 4.28 -7.41
CA HIS A 75 12.26 3.96 -7.50
C HIS A 75 11.94 2.49 -7.20
N SER A 76 12.92 1.58 -7.29
CA SER A 76 12.74 0.15 -7.04
C SER A 76 12.27 -0.12 -5.61
N VAL A 77 12.66 0.76 -4.68
CA VAL A 77 12.23 0.79 -3.28
C VAL A 77 10.72 0.69 -3.14
N LEU A 78 9.93 1.31 -4.04
CA LEU A 78 8.46 1.24 -4.02
C LEU A 78 7.89 -0.17 -4.21
N ASN A 79 8.70 -1.12 -4.68
CA ASN A 79 8.33 -2.53 -4.80
C ASN A 79 8.71 -3.37 -3.58
N TYR A 80 9.35 -2.78 -2.56
CA TYR A 80 9.75 -3.47 -1.34
C TYR A 80 8.56 -4.22 -0.69
N ARG A 81 8.92 -5.35 -0.08
CA ARG A 81 8.06 -6.25 0.66
C ARG A 81 8.75 -6.63 1.96
N ASP A 82 8.04 -6.55 3.08
CA ASP A 82 8.55 -7.07 4.35
C ASP A 82 8.41 -8.61 4.42
N SER A 83 8.73 -9.19 5.58
CA SER A 83 8.63 -10.63 5.83
C SER A 83 7.19 -11.18 5.77
N ASP A 84 6.18 -10.33 5.89
CA ASP A 84 4.76 -10.67 5.76
C ASP A 84 4.24 -10.44 4.33
N ASP A 85 5.12 -10.07 3.39
CA ASP A 85 4.78 -9.62 2.04
C ASP A 85 3.92 -8.34 2.04
N ASN A 86 4.02 -7.52 3.10
CA ASN A 86 3.39 -6.21 3.09
C ASN A 86 4.15 -5.29 2.15
N THR A 87 3.40 -4.61 1.28
CA THR A 87 3.94 -3.50 0.49
C THR A 87 4.30 -2.32 1.41
N ILE A 88 5.11 -1.38 0.92
CA ILE A 88 5.34 -0.12 1.66
C ILE A 88 4.03 0.55 2.06
N LEU A 89 3.03 0.59 1.16
CA LEU A 89 1.73 1.18 1.47
C LEU A 89 1.07 0.50 2.69
N MET A 90 1.14 -0.83 2.76
CA MET A 90 0.61 -1.62 3.86
C MET A 90 1.37 -1.38 5.17
N ILE A 91 2.70 -1.28 5.09
CA ILE A 91 3.56 -0.97 6.25
C ILE A 91 3.19 0.40 6.80
N ILE A 92 3.06 1.43 5.96
CA ILE A 92 2.64 2.76 6.40
C ILE A 92 1.24 2.75 7.03
N CYS A 93 0.29 2.03 6.43
CA CYS A 93 -1.02 1.85 7.02
C CYS A 93 -0.93 1.15 8.39
N SER A 94 -0.09 0.13 8.57
CA SER A 94 -0.05 -0.65 9.81
C SER A 94 0.58 0.09 11.01
N ARG A 95 1.31 1.18 10.76
CA ARG A 95 2.07 1.92 11.79
C ARG A 95 1.19 2.88 12.57
N LEU A 96 0.86 2.51 13.80
CA LEU A 96 0.00 3.30 14.68
C LEU A 96 0.68 4.54 15.30
N HIS A 97 2.01 4.54 15.43
CA HIS A 97 2.78 5.63 16.05
C HIS A 97 3.06 6.82 15.11
N ILE A 98 2.86 6.66 13.80
CA ILE A 98 3.03 7.77 12.85
C ILE A 98 1.83 8.70 12.95
N LYS A 99 2.07 10.00 13.13
CA LYS A 99 1.03 11.04 13.12
C LYS A 99 0.21 10.95 11.83
N ASP A 100 -1.11 11.12 11.94
CA ASP A 100 -2.00 10.94 10.79
C ASP A 100 -1.67 11.90 9.64
N SER A 101 -1.24 13.14 9.91
CA SER A 101 -0.80 14.08 8.87
C SER A 101 0.38 13.54 8.07
N ASP A 102 1.35 12.95 8.75
CA ASP A 102 2.57 12.40 8.16
C ASP A 102 2.26 11.14 7.37
N LYS A 103 1.43 10.26 7.96
CA LYS A 103 0.91 9.06 7.32
C LYS A 103 0.14 9.39 6.03
N MET A 104 -0.75 10.38 6.06
CA MET A 104 -1.50 10.84 4.88
C MET A 104 -0.57 11.38 3.80
N ASN A 105 0.43 12.19 4.15
CA ASN A 105 1.41 12.71 3.20
C ASN A 105 2.18 11.60 2.49
N LEU A 106 2.56 10.55 3.23
CA LEU A 106 3.26 9.39 2.67
C LEU A 106 2.37 8.53 1.79
N ILE A 107 1.17 8.20 2.26
CA ILE A 107 0.20 7.43 1.48
C ILE A 107 -0.09 8.16 0.16
N SER A 108 -0.28 9.48 0.22
CA SER A 108 -0.43 10.29 -0.99
C SER A 108 0.76 10.15 -1.92
N TYR A 109 1.98 10.37 -1.40
CA TYR A 109 3.21 10.30 -2.20
C TYR A 109 3.43 8.91 -2.81
N ILE A 110 3.27 7.83 -2.04
CA ILE A 110 3.41 6.45 -2.51
C ILE A 110 2.40 6.14 -3.61
N LEU A 111 1.14 6.55 -3.46
CA LEU A 111 0.10 6.29 -4.45
C LEU A 111 0.24 7.16 -5.71
N ASP A 112 0.83 8.35 -5.59
CA ASP A 112 1.17 9.17 -6.75
C ASP A 112 2.30 8.54 -7.58
N MET A 113 3.28 7.93 -6.92
CA MET A 113 4.43 7.29 -7.58
C MET A 113 4.17 5.84 -8.01
N SER A 114 3.35 5.10 -7.26
CA SER A 114 3.05 3.68 -7.51
C SER A 114 1.57 3.34 -7.28
N PRO A 115 0.66 3.82 -8.16
CA PRO A 115 -0.79 3.60 -8.02
C PRO A 115 -1.20 2.13 -7.96
N LYS A 116 -0.43 1.25 -8.63
CA LYS A 116 -0.66 -0.20 -8.71
C LYS A 116 -0.65 -0.89 -7.33
N THR A 117 -0.02 -0.28 -6.33
CA THR A 117 0.11 -0.85 -4.98
C THR A 117 -1.20 -0.91 -4.20
N ILE A 118 -2.20 -0.14 -4.61
CA ILE A 118 -3.45 0.05 -3.85
C ILE A 118 -4.25 -1.24 -3.62
N ASN A 119 -4.18 -2.18 -4.57
CA ASN A 119 -4.90 -3.45 -4.54
C ASN A 119 -3.98 -4.66 -4.35
N MET A 120 -2.67 -4.45 -4.18
CA MET A 120 -1.76 -5.55 -3.89
C MET A 120 -2.15 -6.20 -2.56
N THR A 121 -1.83 -7.49 -2.42
CA THR A 121 -2.15 -8.29 -1.24
C THR A 121 -0.87 -8.85 -0.61
N ASN A 122 -0.85 -8.96 0.71
CA ASN A 122 0.23 -9.62 1.45
C ASN A 122 0.02 -11.15 1.54
N TYR A 123 0.84 -11.86 2.32
CA TYR A 123 0.69 -13.31 2.52
C TYR A 123 -0.62 -13.73 3.18
N LYS A 124 -1.38 -12.82 3.81
CA LYS A 124 -2.71 -13.10 4.36
C LYS A 124 -3.83 -12.79 3.35
N GLY A 125 -3.49 -12.37 2.14
CA GLY A 125 -4.45 -11.88 1.15
C GLY A 125 -5.01 -10.49 1.50
N GLU A 126 -4.44 -9.81 2.50
CA GLU A 126 -4.90 -8.50 2.94
C GLU A 126 -4.35 -7.41 2.02
N THR A 127 -5.22 -6.49 1.59
CA THR A 127 -4.84 -5.22 0.95
C THR A 127 -4.56 -4.14 2.00
N ALA A 128 -4.03 -2.98 1.57
CA ALA A 128 -3.91 -1.81 2.46
C ALA A 128 -5.26 -1.42 3.11
N LEU A 129 -6.37 -1.57 2.37
CA LEU A 129 -7.72 -1.33 2.91
C LEU A 129 -8.11 -2.32 4.00
N HIS A 130 -7.75 -3.61 3.86
CA HIS A 130 -7.97 -4.60 4.92
C HIS A 130 -7.22 -4.21 6.20
N ILE A 131 -5.96 -3.79 6.08
CA ILE A 131 -5.15 -3.34 7.22
C ILE A 131 -5.81 -2.13 7.90
N CYS A 132 -6.27 -1.15 7.13
CA CYS A 132 -7.01 0.00 7.68
C CYS A 132 -8.27 -0.42 8.43
N CYS A 133 -9.06 -1.33 7.87
CA CYS A 133 -10.28 -1.84 8.51
C CYS A 133 -9.99 -2.67 9.77
N ARG A 134 -8.93 -3.50 9.74
CA ARG A 134 -8.50 -4.32 10.88
C ARG A 134 -8.03 -3.49 12.05
N LEU A 135 -7.21 -2.48 11.77
CA LEU A 135 -6.63 -1.59 12.77
C LEU A 135 -7.53 -0.38 13.09
N LYS A 136 -8.72 -0.31 12.49
CA LYS A 136 -9.73 0.75 12.74
C LYS A 136 -9.12 2.14 12.49
N ILE A 137 -8.29 2.26 11.46
CA ILE A 137 -7.58 3.49 11.12
C ILE A 137 -8.58 4.61 10.79
N GLY A 138 -8.20 5.85 11.07
CA GLY A 138 -9.00 7.05 10.82
C GLY A 138 -9.65 7.07 9.42
N LEU A 139 -10.91 7.52 9.39
CA LEU A 139 -11.71 7.61 8.17
C LEU A 139 -11.02 8.43 7.06
N ASP A 140 -10.22 9.42 7.43
CA ASP A 140 -9.52 10.29 6.48
C ASP A 140 -8.43 9.56 5.67
N ILE A 141 -7.79 8.54 6.25
CA ILE A 141 -6.84 7.70 5.54
C ILE A 141 -7.57 6.79 4.54
N ILE A 142 -8.72 6.23 4.91
CA ILE A 142 -9.54 5.43 4.00
C ILE A 142 -10.12 6.30 2.87
N LYS A 143 -10.57 7.52 3.17
CA LYS A 143 -10.96 8.53 2.16
C LYS A 143 -9.79 8.85 1.23
N LEU A 144 -8.58 9.01 1.76
CA LEU A 144 -7.38 9.25 0.96
C LEU A 144 -7.12 8.08 -0.01
N LEU A 145 -7.10 6.84 0.49
CA LEU A 145 -6.95 5.63 -0.34
C LEU A 145 -7.99 5.61 -1.47
N TYR A 146 -9.26 5.85 -1.14
CA TYR A 146 -10.33 5.92 -2.14
C TYR A 146 -10.08 7.03 -3.17
N SER A 147 -9.78 8.25 -2.73
CA SER A 147 -9.58 9.40 -3.61
C SER A 147 -8.42 9.21 -4.59
N LYS A 148 -7.32 8.59 -4.13
CA LYS A 148 -6.14 8.27 -4.95
C LYS A 148 -6.41 7.08 -5.87
N GLY A 149 -7.15 6.08 -5.40
CA GLY A 149 -7.60 4.95 -6.22
C GLY A 149 -8.59 5.34 -7.33
N MET A 150 -9.38 6.39 -7.15
CA MET A 150 -10.26 6.90 -8.22
C MET A 150 -9.52 7.78 -9.23
N ARG A 151 -8.35 8.32 -8.87
CA ARG A 151 -7.53 9.20 -9.69
C ARG A 151 -6.75 8.49 -10.81
N GLY A 152 -7.15 7.28 -11.20
CA GLY A 152 -6.61 6.54 -12.33
C GLY A 152 -6.65 7.40 -13.60
N LEU A 153 -5.54 8.10 -13.84
CA LEU A 153 -5.32 8.99 -14.96
C LEU A 153 -5.39 8.18 -16.25
N TYR A 154 -6.16 8.70 -17.21
CA TYR A 154 -6.37 8.21 -18.57
C TYR A 154 -5.08 8.09 -19.42
N PHE A 155 -3.89 8.31 -18.85
CA PHE A 155 -2.69 8.60 -19.63
C PHE A 155 -1.93 7.37 -20.15
N TYR A 156 -2.14 6.18 -19.58
CA TYR A 156 -1.44 4.95 -20.05
C TYR A 156 -2.27 3.66 -19.98
N GLY A 157 -3.61 3.74 -19.89
CA GLY A 157 -4.49 2.57 -19.95
C GLY A 157 -4.54 1.68 -18.69
N TYR A 158 -3.81 2.02 -17.62
CA TYR A 158 -3.85 1.28 -16.35
C TYR A 158 -4.82 1.91 -15.34
N PHE A 159 -5.99 1.29 -15.18
CA PHE A 159 -6.96 1.65 -14.14
C PHE A 159 -6.63 0.92 -12.84
N SER A 160 -5.87 1.54 -11.92
CA SER A 160 -5.72 1.03 -10.54
C SER A 160 -6.87 1.52 -9.66
N LYS A 161 -8.11 1.18 -10.03
CA LYS A 161 -9.29 1.51 -9.21
C LYS A 161 -9.23 0.73 -7.89
N LEU A 162 -9.31 1.41 -6.75
CA LEU A 162 -9.45 0.74 -5.45
C LEU A 162 -10.61 -0.26 -5.50
N ASN A 163 -10.30 -1.54 -5.22
CA ASN A 163 -11.29 -2.59 -5.17
C ASN A 163 -11.70 -2.88 -3.72
N MET A 164 -12.93 -2.51 -3.38
CA MET A 164 -13.51 -2.65 -2.03
C MET A 164 -13.87 -4.10 -1.67
N ASN A 165 -13.76 -5.03 -2.62
CA ASN A 165 -14.31 -6.39 -2.52
C ASN A 165 -13.24 -7.48 -2.72
N ILE A 166 -11.95 -7.12 -2.65
CA ILE A 166 -10.89 -8.13 -2.56
C ILE A 166 -11.10 -8.91 -1.27
N VAL A 167 -10.94 -10.23 -1.32
CA VAL A 167 -11.08 -11.11 -0.15
C VAL A 167 -9.70 -11.50 0.35
N ASN A 168 -9.53 -11.51 1.67
CA ASN A 168 -8.34 -12.08 2.30
C ASN A 168 -8.39 -13.62 2.26
N LYS A 169 -7.35 -14.28 2.78
CA LYS A 169 -7.29 -15.76 2.85
C LYS A 169 -8.35 -16.40 3.76
N LEU A 170 -9.00 -15.61 4.61
CA LEU A 170 -10.15 -16.05 5.43
C LEU A 170 -11.49 -15.88 4.67
N GLY A 171 -11.45 -15.44 3.41
CA GLY A 171 -12.65 -15.19 2.60
C GLY A 171 -13.38 -13.90 2.98
N GLU A 172 -12.71 -12.97 3.65
CA GLU A 172 -13.34 -11.75 4.16
C GLU A 172 -13.01 -10.56 3.26
N THR A 173 -14.03 -9.82 2.84
CA THR A 173 -13.84 -8.47 2.30
C THR A 173 -13.49 -7.49 3.43
N PRO A 174 -12.94 -6.30 3.12
CA PRO A 174 -12.73 -5.24 4.12
C PRO A 174 -14.00 -4.90 4.92
N LEU A 175 -15.17 -4.93 4.28
CA LEU A 175 -16.47 -4.72 4.95
C LEU A 175 -16.78 -5.83 5.96
N LEU A 176 -16.63 -7.10 5.56
CA LEU A 176 -16.86 -8.23 6.47
C LEU A 176 -15.90 -8.20 7.65
N LEU A 177 -14.61 -7.99 7.38
CA LEU A 177 -13.57 -7.90 8.42
C LEU A 177 -13.89 -6.79 9.43
N LEU A 178 -14.30 -5.62 8.95
CA LEU A 178 -14.70 -4.49 9.80
C LEU A 178 -15.93 -4.84 10.66
N CYS A 179 -16.95 -5.49 10.09
CA CYS A 179 -18.15 -5.87 10.83
C CYS A 179 -17.89 -6.99 11.85
N LYS A 180 -17.02 -7.97 11.54
CA LYS A 180 -16.58 -8.99 12.51
C LYS A 180 -15.86 -8.35 13.70
N ASN A 181 -14.95 -7.41 13.44
CA ASN A 181 -14.28 -6.65 14.50
C ASN A 181 -15.27 -5.82 15.34
N PHE A 182 -16.25 -5.18 14.69
CA PHE A 182 -17.31 -4.45 15.39
C PHE A 182 -18.10 -5.36 16.34
N LYS A 183 -18.49 -6.56 15.88
CA LYS A 183 -19.16 -7.56 16.73
C LYS A 183 -18.30 -7.94 17.93
N ASN A 184 -17.03 -8.26 17.69
CA ASN A 184 -16.12 -8.73 18.73
C ASN A 184 -15.87 -7.65 19.79
N ASP A 185 -15.57 -6.43 19.36
CA ASP A 185 -15.42 -5.29 20.26
C ASP A 185 -16.71 -5.05 21.06
N PHE A 186 -17.86 -5.05 20.39
CA PHE A 186 -19.16 -4.88 21.06
C PHE A 186 -19.39 -5.93 22.16
N LEU A 187 -19.08 -7.20 21.88
CA LEU A 187 -19.19 -8.28 22.86
C LEU A 187 -18.25 -8.06 24.05
N VAL A 188 -17.00 -7.67 23.81
CA VAL A 188 -16.03 -7.37 24.88
C VAL A 188 -16.56 -6.24 25.77
N PHE A 189 -16.94 -5.10 25.20
CA PHE A 189 -17.41 -3.95 25.99
C PHE A 189 -18.69 -4.25 26.77
N ASN A 190 -19.63 -4.98 26.17
CA ASN A 190 -20.87 -5.38 26.85
C ASN A 190 -20.59 -6.35 28.00
N THR A 191 -19.66 -7.29 27.82
CA THR A 191 -19.28 -8.28 28.86
C THR A 191 -18.71 -7.59 30.09
N PHE A 192 -17.85 -6.60 29.90
CA PHE A 192 -17.24 -5.85 31.01
C PHE A 192 -18.12 -4.72 31.55
N LYS A 193 -19.34 -4.53 31.02
CA LYS A 193 -20.24 -3.41 31.33
C LYS A 193 -19.51 -2.06 31.31
N MET A 194 -18.51 -1.93 30.46
CA MET A 194 -17.80 -0.68 30.27
C MET A 194 -18.75 0.21 29.47
N TYR A 195 -19.51 1.04 30.16
CA TYR A 195 -20.38 2.05 29.56
C TYR A 195 -19.82 3.41 29.93
N ASN A 196 -18.58 3.66 29.50
CA ASN A 196 -17.92 4.95 29.70
C ASN A 196 -18.04 5.79 28.42
N SER A 197 -17.91 7.11 28.58
CA SER A 197 -18.05 8.11 27.49
C SER A 197 -17.12 7.88 26.29
N GLU A 198 -16.04 7.11 26.45
CA GLU A 198 -15.04 6.83 25.40
C GLU A 198 -15.46 5.72 24.41
N ILE A 199 -16.45 4.90 24.75
CA ILE A 199 -16.88 3.75 23.92
C ILE A 199 -17.82 4.18 22.79
N ILE A 200 -18.64 5.21 23.03
CA ILE A 200 -19.56 5.76 22.02
C ILE A 200 -18.79 6.29 20.79
N PRO A 201 -17.72 7.11 20.94
CA PRO A 201 -16.87 7.53 19.81
C PRO A 201 -16.32 6.36 18.99
N MET A 202 -15.87 5.28 19.64
CA MET A 202 -15.33 4.10 18.95
C MET A 202 -16.40 3.40 18.10
N PHE A 203 -17.61 3.18 18.62
CA PHE A 203 -18.69 2.58 17.83
C PHE A 203 -19.19 3.51 16.73
N ASN A 204 -19.21 4.82 16.96
CA ASN A 204 -19.50 5.80 15.90
C ASN A 204 -18.46 5.72 14.78
N HIS A 205 -17.19 5.55 15.11
CA HIS A 205 -16.13 5.35 14.13
C HIS A 205 -16.36 4.09 13.26
N TYR A 206 -16.75 2.97 13.88
CA TYR A 206 -17.16 1.78 13.12
C TYR A 206 -18.31 2.06 12.16
N ILE A 207 -19.36 2.73 12.62
CA ILE A 207 -20.53 3.06 11.81
C ILE A 207 -20.12 3.90 10.60
N GLU A 208 -19.31 4.93 10.80
CA GLU A 208 -18.87 5.82 9.73
C GLU A 208 -17.97 5.10 8.71
N LEU A 209 -17.06 4.23 9.17
CA LEU A 209 -16.28 3.38 8.28
C LEU A 209 -17.16 2.42 7.46
N ILE A 210 -18.13 1.74 8.10
CA ILE A 210 -19.04 0.82 7.40
C ILE A 210 -19.89 1.59 6.37
N LYS A 211 -20.48 2.73 6.75
CA LYS A 211 -21.25 3.58 5.82
C LYS A 211 -20.39 4.00 4.63
N PHE A 212 -19.16 4.44 4.88
CA PHE A 212 -18.23 4.82 3.83
C PHE A 212 -17.99 3.66 2.86
N LEU A 213 -17.65 2.48 3.37
CA LEU A 213 -17.39 1.31 2.53
C LEU A 213 -18.60 0.95 1.65
N ILE A 214 -19.80 0.91 2.25
CA ILE A 214 -21.03 0.59 1.51
C ILE A 214 -21.33 1.65 0.44
N TYR A 215 -21.25 2.93 0.81
CA TYR A 215 -21.51 4.04 -0.11
C TYR A 215 -20.59 3.98 -1.33
N TYR A 216 -19.32 3.64 -1.12
CA TYR A 216 -18.31 3.60 -2.17
C TYR A 216 -18.11 2.23 -2.85
N GLY A 217 -19.04 1.29 -2.64
CA GLY A 217 -19.18 0.10 -3.49
C GLY A 217 -18.67 -1.21 -2.89
N ALA A 218 -18.57 -1.30 -1.56
CA ALA A 218 -18.44 -2.59 -0.89
C ALA A 218 -19.72 -3.43 -1.11
N ASP A 219 -19.54 -4.70 -1.45
CA ASP A 219 -20.63 -5.62 -1.70
C ASP A 219 -21.24 -6.07 -0.38
N THR A 220 -22.52 -5.77 -0.23
CA THR A 220 -23.30 -6.04 0.97
C THR A 220 -24.04 -7.38 0.93
N HIS A 221 -24.00 -8.07 -0.21
CA HIS A 221 -24.55 -9.41 -0.40
C HIS A 221 -23.46 -10.47 -0.43
N PHE A 222 -22.18 -10.06 -0.32
CA PHE A 222 -21.08 -10.98 -0.20
C PHE A 222 -21.22 -11.80 1.09
N ARG A 223 -21.12 -13.12 0.94
CA ARG A 223 -21.20 -14.09 2.03
C ARG A 223 -19.80 -14.63 2.32
N ASP A 224 -19.46 -14.73 3.59
CA ASP A 224 -18.22 -15.37 4.00
C ASP A 224 -18.30 -16.90 3.89
N SER A 225 -17.25 -17.60 4.32
CA SER A 225 -17.19 -19.06 4.29
C SER A 225 -18.27 -19.75 5.12
N GLU A 226 -18.85 -19.06 6.11
CA GLU A 226 -19.96 -19.56 6.94
C GLU A 226 -21.32 -19.25 6.30
N GLY A 227 -21.35 -18.55 5.17
CA GLY A 227 -22.58 -18.09 4.52
C GLY A 227 -23.14 -16.80 5.12
N SER A 228 -22.43 -16.16 6.05
CA SER A 228 -22.89 -14.96 6.76
C SER A 228 -22.65 -13.69 5.94
N LEU A 229 -23.61 -12.76 5.98
CA LEU A 229 -23.50 -11.42 5.41
C LEU A 229 -22.87 -10.45 6.42
N PHE A 230 -22.41 -9.29 5.95
CA PHE A 230 -21.92 -8.23 6.86
C PHE A 230 -22.97 -7.86 7.92
N TYR A 231 -24.24 -7.86 7.54
CA TYR A 231 -25.37 -7.49 8.39
C TYR A 231 -25.61 -8.48 9.54
N ASP A 232 -25.13 -9.71 9.42
CA ASP A 232 -25.21 -10.73 10.48
C ASP A 232 -24.21 -10.46 11.61
N TYR A 233 -23.16 -9.69 11.33
CA TYR A 233 -22.15 -9.28 12.32
C TYR A 233 -22.48 -7.94 12.99
N VAL A 234 -23.32 -7.09 12.39
CA VAL A 234 -23.70 -5.81 13.01
C VAL A 234 -24.57 -6.06 14.25
N PRO A 235 -24.22 -5.49 15.43
CA PRO A 235 -25.03 -5.69 16.63
C PRO A 235 -26.45 -5.12 16.46
N PRO A 236 -27.49 -5.75 17.05
CA PRO A 236 -28.90 -5.41 16.78
C PRO A 236 -29.24 -3.93 16.90
N HIS A 237 -28.73 -3.26 17.94
CA HIS A 237 -28.98 -1.83 18.19
C HIS A 237 -28.40 -0.90 17.12
N TYR A 238 -27.36 -1.35 16.40
CA TYR A 238 -26.69 -0.56 15.38
C TYR A 238 -27.17 -0.88 13.96
N LYS A 239 -27.98 -1.93 13.79
CA LYS A 239 -28.55 -2.31 12.49
C LYS A 239 -29.34 -1.18 11.85
N ILE A 240 -30.01 -0.34 12.65
CA ILE A 240 -30.81 0.80 12.20
C ILE A 240 -30.00 1.81 11.36
N PHE A 241 -28.70 1.98 11.64
CA PHE A 241 -27.83 2.92 10.92
C PHE A 241 -27.53 2.48 9.48
N PHE A 242 -27.83 1.22 9.14
CA PHE A 242 -27.56 0.64 7.81
C PHE A 242 -28.83 0.33 7.01
N VAL A 243 -29.99 0.72 7.56
CA VAL A 243 -31.29 0.73 6.86
C VAL A 243 -31.55 2.10 6.20
N ASP A 244 -30.55 3.00 6.22
CA ASP A 244 -30.67 4.37 5.68
C ASP A 244 -31.17 4.36 4.22
N PRO A 245 -32.29 5.05 3.90
CA PRO A 245 -32.81 5.19 2.55
C PRO A 245 -31.78 5.68 1.54
N LYS A 246 -30.80 6.51 1.94
CA LYS A 246 -29.70 6.95 1.06
C LYS A 246 -28.73 5.81 0.75
N ILE A 247 -28.41 4.96 1.72
CA ILE A 247 -27.61 3.75 1.50
C ILE A 247 -28.36 2.78 0.58
N ILE A 248 -29.67 2.62 0.80
CA ILE A 248 -30.54 1.80 -0.05
C ILE A 248 -30.63 2.40 -1.47
N ALA A 249 -30.76 3.72 -1.60
CA ALA A 249 -30.84 4.41 -2.89
C ALA A 249 -29.53 4.34 -3.67
N VAL A 250 -28.38 4.53 -2.99
CA VAL A 250 -27.05 4.34 -3.60
C VAL A 250 -26.87 2.90 -4.06
N LYS A 251 -27.30 1.90 -3.28
CA LYS A 251 -27.30 0.49 -3.73
C LYS A 251 -28.18 0.27 -4.96
N LYS A 252 -29.39 0.83 -4.99
CA LYS A 252 -30.29 0.75 -6.15
C LYS A 252 -29.65 1.37 -7.39
N ILE A 253 -28.98 2.52 -7.24
CA ILE A 253 -28.24 3.18 -8.32
C ILE A 253 -27.05 2.33 -8.77
N GLN A 254 -26.28 1.74 -7.85
CA GLN A 254 -25.14 0.87 -8.19
C GLN A 254 -25.56 -0.40 -8.94
N ILE A 255 -26.68 -1.02 -8.55
CA ILE A 255 -27.27 -2.15 -9.27
C ILE A 255 -27.71 -1.70 -10.67
N ALA A 256 -28.43 -0.59 -10.77
CA ALA A 256 -28.84 -0.02 -12.05
C ALA A 256 -27.63 0.33 -12.94
N TRP A 257 -26.52 0.82 -12.38
CA TRP A 257 -25.26 1.06 -13.10
C TRP A 257 -24.65 -0.23 -13.67
N ARG A 258 -24.68 -1.34 -12.91
CA ARG A 258 -24.18 -2.64 -13.39
C ARG A 258 -25.03 -3.17 -14.54
N GLU A 259 -26.35 -3.05 -14.45
CA GLU A 259 -27.26 -3.51 -15.49
C GLU A 259 -27.22 -2.63 -16.74
N CYS A 260 -27.08 -1.32 -16.58
CA CYS A 260 -27.01 -0.37 -17.70
C CYS A 260 -25.73 -0.49 -18.52
N ARG A 261 -24.63 -1.04 -17.95
CA ARG A 261 -23.36 -1.24 -18.67
C ARG A 261 -23.50 -2.21 -19.86
N TYR A 262 -24.53 -3.05 -19.88
CA TYR A 262 -24.82 -3.97 -20.97
C TYR A 262 -25.95 -3.48 -21.89
N ASN A 263 -26.43 -2.24 -21.71
CA ASN A 263 -27.52 -1.66 -22.49
C ASN A 263 -26.95 -0.83 -23.67
N PRO A 264 -27.44 -1.02 -24.92
CA PRO A 264 -27.02 -0.22 -26.08
C PRO A 264 -27.28 1.29 -25.93
N ASN A 265 -28.16 1.72 -25.01
CA ASN A 265 -28.43 3.12 -24.68
C ASN A 265 -27.68 3.63 -23.43
N TYR A 266 -26.51 3.03 -23.12
CA TYR A 266 -25.68 3.34 -21.94
C TYR A 266 -25.53 4.84 -21.64
N THR A 267 -25.40 5.69 -22.67
CA THR A 267 -25.22 7.15 -22.52
C THR A 267 -26.41 7.85 -21.86
N ILE A 268 -27.63 7.38 -22.11
CA ILE A 268 -28.86 7.94 -21.53
C ILE A 268 -29.05 7.42 -20.11
N CYS A 269 -28.84 6.12 -19.89
CA CYS A 269 -28.87 5.50 -18.57
C CYS A 269 -27.84 6.13 -17.63
N LYS A 270 -26.62 6.38 -18.13
CA LYS A 270 -25.55 7.03 -17.37
C LYS A 270 -25.95 8.43 -16.92
N ARG A 271 -26.47 9.28 -17.82
CA ARG A 271 -26.94 10.65 -17.46
C ARG A 271 -28.09 10.64 -16.46
N TRP A 272 -29.02 9.70 -16.59
CA TRP A 272 -30.13 9.57 -15.65
C TRP A 272 -29.63 9.15 -14.26
N LEU A 273 -28.72 8.18 -14.19
CA LEU A 273 -28.11 7.73 -12.93
C LEU A 273 -27.20 8.78 -12.29
N GLU A 274 -26.43 9.53 -13.08
CA GLU A 274 -25.63 10.67 -12.60
C GLU A 274 -26.53 11.74 -11.98
N ARG A 275 -27.66 12.06 -12.62
CA ARG A 275 -28.62 13.03 -12.08
C ARG A 275 -29.36 12.51 -10.85
N SER A 276 -29.72 11.23 -10.79
CA SER A 276 -30.28 10.62 -9.58
C SER A 276 -29.27 10.61 -8.43
N TYR A 277 -27.98 10.47 -8.73
CA TYR A 277 -26.90 10.55 -7.75
C TYR A 277 -26.69 11.98 -7.26
N GLU A 278 -26.75 12.99 -8.13
CA GLU A 278 -26.71 14.41 -7.77
C GLU A 278 -27.88 14.80 -6.84
N LEU A 279 -29.10 14.35 -7.16
CA LEU A 279 -30.31 14.63 -6.37
C LEU A 279 -30.33 13.98 -4.98
N LEU A 280 -29.56 12.91 -4.76
CA LEU A 280 -29.39 12.29 -3.43
C LEU A 280 -28.40 13.05 -2.54
N ASN A 281 -27.53 13.84 -3.18
CA ASN A 281 -26.45 14.60 -2.54
C ASN A 281 -26.77 16.10 -2.37
N SER A 282 -27.87 16.60 -2.95
CA SER A 282 -28.50 17.91 -2.65
C SER A 282 -29.44 17.82 -1.46
#